data_AF-A0A1I6H0N6-F1
#
_entry.id   AF-A0A1I6H0N6-F1
#
_cell.length_a   1.000
_cell.length_b   1.000
_cell.length_c   1.000
_cell.angle_alpha   90.00
_cell.angle_beta   90.00
_cell.angle_gamma   90.00
#
_symmetry.space_group_name_H-M   'P 1'
#
loop_
_entity.id
_entity.type
_entity.pdbx_description
1 polymer ?
#
loop_
_entity_poly.entity_id
_entity_poly.type
_entity_poly.pdbx_seq_one_letter_code
_entity_poly.pdbx_strand_id
1 'polypeptide(L)'
;MVFITRGLHDALLDMASEAEPERVTVVLATTPAGEFEEELDVASETPVLSHFYMPEAGQSVRAVFGMDLGTPAGRGRAKFVSHPQGPAEPTREDDFAAAVLVAVPPWDAESVAAFDRSGKRLSLDVLDADPPKESLVGD
;
A
#
# COMPACT_ATOMS: atom_id res chain seq x y z
N MET A 1 0.55 3.64 13.65
CA MET A 1 1.86 3.36 13.03
C MET A 1 1.62 2.38 11.89
N VAL A 2 2.38 2.52 10.82
CA VAL A 2 2.32 1.69 9.62
C VAL A 2 3.74 1.25 9.29
N PHE A 3 3.90 -0.03 8.95
CA PHE A 3 5.17 -0.61 8.53
C PHE A 3 5.09 -0.97 7.04
N ILE A 4 6.15 -0.71 6.28
CA ILE A 4 6.25 -1.02 4.86
C ILE A 4 7.64 -1.59 4.56
N THR A 5 7.74 -2.57 3.69
CA THR A 5 9.05 -3.03 3.20
C THR A 5 9.71 -1.98 2.31
N ARG A 6 11.04 -1.87 2.38
CA ARG A 6 11.81 -0.96 1.51
C ARG A 6 11.53 -1.22 0.03
N GLY A 7 11.52 -2.49 -0.38
CA GLY A 7 11.24 -2.87 -1.77
C GLY A 7 9.87 -2.39 -2.27
N LEU A 8 8.81 -2.54 -1.47
CA LEU A 8 7.49 -2.02 -1.84
C LEU A 8 7.48 -0.49 -1.87
N HIS A 9 8.07 0.15 -0.86
CA HIS A 9 8.11 1.60 -0.76
C HIS A 9 8.76 2.25 -1.98
N ASP A 10 9.93 1.73 -2.39
CA ASP A 10 10.68 2.26 -3.52
C ASP A 10 9.93 1.99 -4.84
N ALA A 11 9.35 0.79 -5.01
CA ALA A 11 8.54 0.47 -6.18
C ALA A 11 7.31 1.40 -6.35
N LEU A 12 6.67 1.80 -5.25
CA LEU A 12 5.54 2.73 -5.30
C LEU A 12 5.96 4.14 -5.72
N LEU A 13 7.14 4.60 -5.28
CA LEU A 13 7.72 5.88 -5.67
C LEU A 13 8.13 5.88 -7.15
N ASP A 14 8.79 4.82 -7.61
CA ASP A 14 9.15 4.65 -9.02
C ASP A 14 7.90 4.68 -9.91
N MET A 15 6.87 3.90 -9.55
CA MET A 15 5.58 3.92 -10.26
C MET A 15 4.95 5.31 -10.32
N ALA A 16 4.99 6.07 -9.22
CA ALA A 16 4.44 7.41 -9.16
C ALA A 16 5.24 8.40 -10.03
N SER A 17 6.56 8.32 -10.00
CA SER A 17 7.44 9.14 -10.83
C SER A 17 7.30 8.83 -12.33
N GLU A 18 7.14 7.56 -12.70
CA GLU A 18 6.95 7.14 -14.09
C GLU A 18 5.59 7.54 -14.66
N ALA A 19 4.56 7.58 -13.81
CA ALA A 19 3.20 7.94 -14.22
C ALA A 19 2.98 9.45 -14.35
N GLU A 20 3.83 10.29 -13.76
CA GLU A 20 3.68 11.75 -13.78
C GLU A 20 3.48 12.27 -15.23
N PRO A 21 2.40 13.05 -15.52
CA PRO A 21 1.54 13.80 -14.60
C PRO A 21 0.31 13.04 -14.04
N GLU A 22 0.10 11.79 -14.42
CA GLU A 22 -1.07 11.00 -14.01
C GLU A 22 -0.94 10.47 -12.58
N ARG A 23 -2.09 10.27 -11.92
CA ARG A 23 -2.14 9.69 -10.58
C ARG A 23 -2.07 8.17 -10.62
N VAL A 24 -1.43 7.59 -9.62
CA VAL A 24 -1.38 6.15 -9.36
C VAL A 24 -2.19 5.87 -8.11
N THR A 25 -3.10 4.89 -8.18
CA THR A 25 -3.83 4.39 -7.02
C THR A 25 -3.76 2.86 -7.02
N VAL A 26 -3.22 2.28 -5.95
CA VAL A 26 -3.15 0.83 -5.77
C VAL A 26 -3.60 0.41 -4.37
N VAL A 27 -4.06 -0.83 -4.27
CA VAL A 27 -4.44 -1.42 -2.97
C VAL A 27 -3.26 -2.19 -2.42
N LEU A 28 -2.88 -1.88 -1.18
CA LEU A 28 -1.77 -2.52 -0.50
C LEU A 28 -2.27 -3.66 0.38
N ALA A 29 -1.46 -4.70 0.47
CA ALA A 29 -1.69 -5.85 1.32
C ALA A 29 -0.49 -6.08 2.25
N THR A 30 -0.74 -6.86 3.29
CA THR A 30 0.18 -7.01 4.41
C THR A 30 0.60 -8.45 4.59
N THR A 31 1.85 -8.64 4.96
CA THR A 31 2.38 -9.90 5.49
C THR A 31 2.62 -9.71 7.00
N PRO A 32 2.21 -10.65 7.87
CA PRO A 32 2.61 -10.64 9.28
C PRO A 32 4.13 -10.65 9.44
N ALA A 33 4.67 -9.86 10.37
CA ALA A 33 6.11 -9.74 10.59
C ALA A 33 6.81 -11.07 10.86
N GLY A 34 6.12 -12.04 11.46
CA GLY A 34 6.68 -13.38 11.74
C GLY A 34 6.81 -14.29 10.50
N GLU A 35 6.31 -13.88 9.34
CA GLU A 35 6.43 -14.64 8.08
C GLU A 35 7.64 -14.19 7.23
N PHE A 36 8.36 -13.14 7.64
CA PHE A 36 9.61 -12.72 7.01
C PHE A 36 10.76 -13.65 7.42
N GLU A 37 11.74 -13.85 6.53
CA GLU A 37 12.93 -14.65 6.85
C GLU A 37 13.84 -13.91 7.85
N GLU A 38 13.86 -12.58 7.75
CA GLU A 38 14.57 -11.68 8.62
C GLU A 38 13.83 -11.45 9.95
N GLU A 39 14.58 -11.33 11.04
CA GLU A 39 14.02 -10.96 12.33
C GLU A 39 13.72 -9.45 12.35
N LEU A 40 12.44 -9.11 12.43
CA LEU A 40 11.96 -7.73 12.53
C LEU A 40 11.79 -7.32 14.00
N ASP A 41 12.19 -6.09 14.36
CA ASP A 41 12.05 -5.53 15.72
C ASP A 41 10.59 -5.10 16.03
N VAL A 42 9.64 -5.97 15.71
CA VAL A 42 8.20 -5.79 15.94
C VAL A 42 7.56 -7.12 16.33
N ALA A 43 6.37 -7.09 16.95
CA ALA A 43 5.66 -8.32 17.29
C ALA A 43 5.34 -9.13 16.01
N SER A 44 5.44 -10.46 16.05
CA SER A 44 5.24 -11.33 14.87
C SER A 44 3.89 -11.17 14.18
N GLU A 45 2.85 -10.77 14.93
CA GLU A 45 1.49 -10.51 14.40
C GLU A 45 1.34 -9.13 13.73
N THR A 46 2.39 -8.30 13.77
CA THR A 46 2.37 -6.93 13.24
C THR A 46 2.22 -6.98 11.72
N PRO A 47 1.21 -6.32 11.15
CA PRO A 47 1.04 -6.27 9.71
C PRO A 47 2.09 -5.34 9.07
N VAL A 48 2.85 -5.86 8.12
CA VAL A 48 3.84 -5.12 7.31
C VAL A 48 3.34 -5.05 5.87
N LEU A 49 3.24 -3.84 5.31
CA LEU A 49 2.89 -3.65 3.90
C LEU A 49 4.02 -4.19 3.02
N SER A 50 3.71 -5.21 2.23
CA SER A 50 4.71 -6.01 1.52
C SER A 50 4.47 -6.11 0.02
N HIS A 51 3.22 -6.00 -0.42
CA HIS A 51 2.84 -6.10 -1.82
C HIS A 51 1.60 -5.26 -2.12
N PHE A 52 1.32 -5.07 -3.41
CA PHE A 52 0.14 -4.37 -3.89
C PHE A 52 -0.56 -5.17 -4.98
N TYR A 53 -1.85 -4.87 -5.16
CA TYR A 53 -2.64 -5.32 -6.30
C TYR A 53 -3.04 -4.11 -7.14
N MET A 54 -2.83 -4.20 -8.44
CA MET A 54 -3.40 -3.22 -9.37
C MET A 54 -4.90 -3.51 -9.52
N PRO A 55 -5.78 -2.52 -9.35
CA PRO A 55 -7.16 -2.69 -9.80
C PRO A 55 -7.12 -2.92 -11.32
N GLU A 56 -7.80 -3.96 -11.81
CA GLU A 56 -7.86 -4.25 -13.25
C GLU A 56 -8.29 -2.98 -14.01
N ALA A 57 -7.39 -2.44 -14.82
CA ALA A 57 -7.64 -1.24 -15.58
C ALA A 57 -8.74 -1.52 -16.62
N GLY A 58 -9.93 -0.92 -16.44
CA GLY A 58 -10.86 -0.70 -17.55
C GLY A 58 -12.20 -1.44 -17.58
N GLN A 59 -12.78 -1.88 -16.46
CA GLN A 59 -14.19 -2.31 -16.43
C GLN A 59 -15.03 -1.36 -15.58
N SER A 60 -15.67 -0.41 -16.26
CA SER A 60 -16.76 0.42 -15.79
C SER A 60 -17.75 -0.35 -14.91
N VAL A 61 -18.06 0.19 -13.71
CA VAL A 61 -19.30 -0.04 -12.91
C VAL A 61 -20.14 -1.28 -13.28
N ARG A 62 -19.86 -2.44 -12.65
CA ARG A 62 -20.85 -3.43 -12.18
C ARG A 62 -20.16 -4.67 -11.59
N ALA A 63 -20.02 -4.69 -10.27
CA ALA A 63 -20.06 -5.93 -9.50
C ALA A 63 -21.09 -5.73 -8.36
N VAL A 64 -22.36 -5.79 -8.76
CA VAL A 64 -23.50 -5.88 -7.85
C VAL A 64 -23.51 -7.33 -7.35
N PHE A 65 -23.08 -7.55 -6.10
CA PHE A 65 -23.06 -8.84 -5.39
C PHE A 65 -22.44 -10.02 -6.17
N GLY A 66 -21.12 -10.13 -6.12
CA GLY A 66 -20.40 -11.37 -6.36
C GLY A 66 -19.27 -11.42 -5.36
N MET A 67 -19.29 -12.37 -4.43
CA MET A 67 -18.25 -12.50 -3.42
C MET A 67 -16.87 -12.51 -4.10
N ASP A 68 -16.08 -11.48 -3.78
CA ASP A 68 -14.69 -11.37 -4.19
C ASP A 68 -13.88 -12.34 -3.30
N LEU A 69 -13.90 -13.62 -3.65
CA LEU A 69 -13.29 -14.72 -2.88
C LEU A 69 -11.77 -14.87 -3.13
N GLY A 70 -11.09 -13.84 -3.65
CA GLY A 70 -9.63 -13.78 -3.74
C GLY A 70 -8.97 -12.95 -2.63
N THR A 71 -9.73 -12.16 -1.87
CA THR A 71 -9.18 -11.28 -0.83
C THR A 71 -9.35 -11.92 0.55
N PRO A 72 -8.26 -12.24 1.28
CA PRO A 72 -8.39 -12.72 2.65
C PRO A 72 -9.20 -11.73 3.50
N ALA A 73 -10.29 -12.21 4.09
CA ALA A 73 -11.08 -11.45 5.03
C ALA A 73 -10.30 -11.27 6.34
N GLY A 74 -9.54 -10.18 6.45
CA GLY A 74 -8.83 -9.86 7.69
C GLY A 74 -8.01 -8.58 7.61
N ARG A 75 -8.37 -7.61 8.46
CA ARG A 75 -7.68 -6.33 8.72
C ARG A 75 -7.71 -5.35 7.53
N GLY A 76 -8.25 -4.15 7.77
CA GLY A 76 -8.62 -3.21 6.72
C GLY A 76 -7.45 -2.88 5.79
N ARG A 77 -7.71 -3.01 4.49
CA ARG A 77 -6.76 -2.77 3.40
C ARG A 77 -6.19 -1.36 3.51
N ALA A 78 -4.89 -1.19 3.25
CA ALA A 78 -4.28 0.12 3.05
C ALA A 78 -4.32 0.49 1.55
N LYS A 79 -4.28 1.77 1.22
CA LYS A 79 -4.14 2.24 -0.17
C LYS A 79 -2.92 3.11 -0.31
N PHE A 80 -2.32 3.08 -1.49
CA PHE A 80 -1.36 4.08 -1.94
C PHE A 80 -2.02 4.98 -2.99
N VAL A 81 -1.78 6.28 -2.89
CA VAL A 81 -2.19 7.28 -3.88
C VAL A 81 -1.02 8.22 -4.15
N SER A 82 -0.74 8.52 -5.42
CA SER A 82 0.16 9.61 -5.80
C SER A 82 -0.60 10.89 -6.11
N HIS A 83 -0.05 12.02 -5.67
CA HIS A 83 -0.56 13.37 -5.89
C HIS A 83 0.47 14.24 -6.62
N PRO A 84 0.71 14.02 -7.94
CA PRO A 84 1.75 14.74 -8.69
C PRO A 84 1.61 16.26 -8.66
N GLN A 85 0.39 16.79 -8.62
CA GLN A 85 0.10 18.23 -8.45
C GLN A 85 -0.86 18.49 -7.28
N GLY A 86 -1.01 17.51 -6.39
CA GLY A 86 -1.94 17.57 -5.26
C GLY A 86 -1.24 17.83 -3.92
N PRO A 87 -2.00 17.90 -2.82
CA PRO A 87 -1.42 18.11 -1.50
C PRO A 87 -0.80 16.81 -0.96
N ALA A 88 0.16 16.93 -0.02
CA ALA A 88 0.78 15.80 0.67
C ALA A 88 -0.12 15.22 1.79
N GLU A 89 -1.43 15.13 1.54
CA GLU A 89 -2.45 14.62 2.45
C GLU A 89 -3.63 14.02 1.65
N PRO A 90 -4.44 13.13 2.24
CA PRO A 90 -5.59 12.56 1.57
C PRO A 90 -6.66 13.63 1.29
N THR A 91 -7.21 13.57 0.09
CA THR A 91 -8.31 14.40 -0.39
C THR A 91 -9.64 13.63 -0.31
N ARG A 92 -10.74 14.30 -0.63
CA ARG A 92 -12.07 13.65 -0.69
C ARG A 92 -12.21 12.66 -1.85
N GLU A 93 -11.32 12.75 -2.85
CA GLU A 93 -11.30 11.82 -3.99
C GLU A 93 -10.62 10.50 -3.62
N ASP A 94 -9.87 10.48 -2.51
CA ASP A 94 -9.18 9.29 -2.03
C ASP A 94 -10.13 8.42 -1.21
N ASP A 95 -10.22 7.15 -1.60
CA ASP A 95 -11.03 6.16 -0.89
C ASP A 95 -10.45 5.90 0.51
N PHE A 96 -11.29 6.03 1.54
CA PHE A 96 -10.91 5.85 2.94
C PHE A 96 -10.69 4.37 3.30
N ALA A 97 -9.51 3.87 2.97
CA ALA A 97 -8.93 2.66 3.53
C ALA A 97 -8.61 2.82 5.03
N ALA A 98 -8.26 1.73 5.72
CA ALA A 98 -7.90 1.79 7.14
C ALA A 98 -6.62 2.63 7.37
N ALA A 99 -5.73 2.62 6.38
CA ALA A 99 -4.60 3.53 6.24
C ALA A 99 -4.45 3.95 4.77
N VAL A 100 -4.06 5.20 4.54
CA VAL A 100 -3.76 5.74 3.20
C VAL A 100 -2.33 6.27 3.20
N LEU A 101 -1.51 5.79 2.28
CA LEU A 101 -0.19 6.32 1.97
C LEU A 101 -0.35 7.29 0.80
N VAL A 102 0.10 8.53 1.00
CA VAL A 102 0.09 9.57 -0.03
C VAL A 102 1.53 9.92 -0.37
N ALA A 103 1.87 9.85 -1.67
CA ALA A 103 3.15 10.29 -2.19
C ALA A 103 3.01 11.53 -3.07
N VAL A 104 3.99 12.43 -3.02
CA VAL A 104 4.08 13.66 -3.84
C VAL A 104 5.49 13.80 -4.44
N PRO A 105 5.70 14.62 -5.49
CA PRO A 105 7.05 14.98 -5.91
C PRO A 105 7.86 15.59 -4.75
N PRO A 106 9.18 15.37 -4.67
CA PRO A 106 10.07 14.90 -5.75
C PRO A 106 10.24 13.38 -5.86
N TRP A 107 9.34 12.58 -5.25
CA TRP A 107 9.36 11.11 -5.30
C TRP A 107 10.59 10.47 -4.63
N ASP A 108 11.14 11.16 -3.63
CA ASP A 108 12.21 10.61 -2.79
C ASP A 108 11.64 9.81 -1.60
N ALA A 109 12.53 9.21 -0.82
CA ALA A 109 12.10 8.33 0.27
C ALA A 109 11.33 9.03 1.40
N GLU A 110 11.44 10.36 1.52
CA GLU A 110 10.70 11.14 2.52
C GLU A 110 9.38 11.68 1.96
N SER A 111 9.11 11.45 0.67
CA SER A 111 7.96 11.97 -0.05
C SER A 111 6.66 11.19 0.20
N VAL A 112 6.67 10.19 1.07
CA VAL A 112 5.51 9.37 1.43
C VAL A 112 5.02 9.67 2.85
N ALA A 113 3.72 9.89 3.00
CA ALA A 113 3.07 10.12 4.28
C ALA A 113 1.89 9.16 4.50
N ALA A 114 1.79 8.58 5.70
CA ALA A 114 0.68 7.69 6.08
C ALA A 114 -0.38 8.43 6.90
N PHE A 115 -1.65 8.10 6.68
CA PHE A 115 -2.80 8.68 7.34
C PHE A 115 -3.80 7.61 7.74
N ASP A 116 -4.53 7.80 8.84
CA ASP A 116 -5.69 6.99 9.16
C ASP A 116 -6.96 7.47 8.42
N ARG A 117 -8.06 6.72 8.58
CA ARG A 117 -9.37 7.04 7.98
C ARG A 117 -9.95 8.41 8.37
N SER A 118 -9.43 9.07 9.40
CA SER A 118 -9.86 10.41 9.82
C SER A 118 -8.97 11.52 9.26
N GLY A 119 -7.96 11.17 8.46
CA GLY A 119 -6.96 12.10 7.94
C GLY A 119 -5.86 12.44 8.95
N LYS A 120 -5.78 11.73 10.08
CA LYS A 120 -4.71 11.96 11.06
C LYS A 120 -3.43 11.27 10.60
N ARG A 121 -2.32 12.00 10.60
CA ARG A 121 -1.00 11.48 10.24
C ARG A 121 -0.58 10.34 11.17
N LEU A 122 -0.10 9.26 10.56
CA LEU A 122 0.48 8.09 11.21
C LEU A 122 1.99 8.10 11.01
N SER A 123 2.74 7.57 11.98
CA SER A 123 4.14 7.21 11.76
C SER A 123 4.21 6.11 10.70
N LEU A 124 5.06 6.29 9.69
CA LEU A 124 5.42 5.31 8.68
C LEU A 124 6.87 4.88 8.94
N ASP A 125 7.11 3.58 9.01
CA ASP A 125 8.44 3.00 9.21
C ASP A 125 8.76 2.05 8.05
N VAL A 126 9.94 2.22 7.47
CA VAL A 126 10.40 1.47 6.30
C VAL A 126 11.36 0.39 6.78
N LEU A 127 10.90 -0.86 6.71
CA LEU A 127 11.64 -2.03 7.14
C LEU A 127 12.52 -2.55 6.01
N ASP A 128 13.78 -2.82 6.33
CA ASP A 128 14.74 -3.41 5.40
C ASP A 128 14.64 -4.94 5.45
N ALA A 129 13.60 -5.47 4.81
CA ALA A 129 13.31 -6.89 4.77
C ALA A 129 12.58 -7.26 3.49
N ASP A 130 12.90 -8.44 2.95
CA ASP A 130 12.26 -8.98 1.75
C ASP A 130 11.02 -9.79 2.14
N PRO A 131 9.87 -9.58 1.49
CA PRO A 131 8.70 -10.40 1.75
C PRO A 131 8.95 -11.87 1.37
N PRO A 132 8.25 -12.81 2.04
CA PRO A 132 8.40 -14.23 1.73
C PRO A 132 8.09 -14.49 0.25
N LYS A 133 8.90 -15.33 -0.39
CA LYS A 133 8.69 -15.70 -1.79
C LYS A 133 7.37 -16.43 -1.91
N GLU A 134 6.44 -15.89 -2.68
CA GLU A 134 5.24 -16.63 -3.07
C GLU A 134 5.66 -17.86 -3.87
N SER A 135 5.48 -19.04 -3.28
CA SER A 135 5.55 -20.28 -4.06
C SER A 135 4.27 -20.34 -4.88
N LEU A 136 4.36 -20.14 -6.19
CA LEU A 136 3.30 -20.57 -7.10
C LEU A 136 3.18 -22.10 -6.92
N VAL A 137 2.23 -22.53 -6.09
CA VAL A 137 1.75 -23.91 -6.14
C VAL A 137 0.94 -23.99 -7.42
N GLY A 138 1.64 -24.28 -8.52
CA GLY A 138 1.00 -24.60 -9.79
C GLY A 138 0.24 -25.93 -9.63
N ASP A 139 -1.06 -25.89 -9.91
CA ASP A 139 -1.91 -27.07 -10.11
C ASP A 139 -1.58 -27.74 -11.46
#